data_AF-A0A669QN15-F1
#
_entry.id   AF-A0A669QN15-F1
#
_cell.length_a   1.000
_cell.length_b   1.000
_cell.length_c   1.000
_cell.angle_alpha   90.00
_cell.angle_beta   90.00
_cell.angle_gamma   90.00
#
_symmetry.space_group_name_H-M   'P 1'
#
loop_
_entity.id
_entity.type
_entity.pdbx_description
1 polymer ?
#
loop_
_entity_poly.entity_id
_entity_poly.type
_entity_poly.pdbx_seq_one_letter_code
_entity_poly.pdbx_strand_id
1 'polypeptide(L)'
;MPIARPTGRIPEAAWTSGIRELTEPWKGALGCLGVAVFFAMTIGIISWQALEQPLEEWMLRGQASGMLWDSRHGALLLRALPMGRPLVSITVGSVSASEPPLPRDRCWQDGTEFCYAWEEEAELHISLQPTPAPGTECYSVRWTPLRRDVMLKDCFSMVNVSWYGGASLCAQRWPLNSAESPEQPFVSGDFSKNPTGYGPVLERYFLGSTGVTVTVAPDVSLVLSLESHWHFCLGGAGGPLHYVLCMSPNITTAHQHMGTQLAGPTRALPDTSLLWSPIWQYDGPVGSAAKIKRGLRSLARRLKRHRMQEGVLALGEHGTAALATMDHVPVERRKRHGAPHAWDPAMIFPLRLSITLSPYASIAAPLFLHLLRDGEIGYWLSLQPRYGGCSVWYPAPLFCFIFNDPPVCSSTGNLVGKNFSLLCTASMEVVVPSPLQPCIPHFFWMF
;
A
#
# COMPACT_ATOMS: atom_id res chain seq x y z
N MET A 1 35.90 110.03 44.74
CA MET A 1 35.34 109.44 43.50
C MET A 1 36.35 108.44 42.96
N PRO A 2 36.01 107.27 42.38
CA PRO A 2 34.73 106.52 42.23
C PRO A 2 34.71 105.24 43.11
N ILE A 3 33.60 104.59 43.48
CA ILE A 3 32.53 103.83 42.78
C ILE A 3 32.92 102.40 42.33
N ALA A 4 32.53 101.44 43.18
CA ALA A 4 31.78 100.17 43.00
C ALA A 4 32.21 99.00 42.06
N ARG A 5 32.20 97.81 42.70
CA ARG A 5 31.75 96.44 42.28
C ARG A 5 32.59 95.64 41.28
N PRO A 6 32.74 94.29 41.47
CA PRO A 6 31.64 93.35 41.19
C PRO A 6 31.53 92.05 42.05
N THR A 7 30.34 91.42 41.97
CA THR A 7 30.00 89.96 41.88
C THR A 7 30.67 88.93 42.83
N GLY A 8 30.06 87.92 43.46
CA GLY A 8 28.76 87.24 43.35
C GLY A 8 28.98 85.70 43.44
N ARG A 9 28.40 85.03 44.47
CA ARG A 9 28.07 83.56 44.64
C ARG A 9 29.26 82.55 44.68
N ILE A 10 29.31 81.41 45.41
CA ILE A 10 28.42 80.53 46.25
C ILE A 10 29.36 79.63 47.12
N PRO A 11 28.91 78.98 48.22
CA PRO A 11 29.76 78.30 49.19
C PRO A 11 30.03 76.81 48.87
N GLU A 12 31.26 76.35 49.12
CA GLU A 12 31.61 74.93 49.14
C GLU A 12 31.30 74.32 50.51
N ALA A 13 30.25 73.49 50.55
CA ALA A 13 29.97 72.58 51.64
C ALA A 13 30.07 71.14 51.13
N ALA A 14 30.49 70.25 52.03
CA ALA A 14 30.37 68.79 51.98
C ALA A 14 31.34 68.01 51.07
N TRP A 15 32.52 67.68 51.62
CA TRP A 15 33.42 66.63 51.09
C TRP A 15 33.74 65.51 52.10
N THR A 16 32.92 65.32 53.15
CA THR A 16 33.23 64.32 54.21
C THR A 16 32.13 63.29 54.47
N SER A 17 31.19 63.08 53.55
CA SER A 17 30.09 62.11 53.71
C SER A 17 30.03 61.03 52.62
N GLY A 18 31.16 60.72 51.96
CA GLY A 18 31.18 59.76 50.84
C GLY A 18 31.92 58.43 51.08
N ILE A 19 32.64 58.25 52.20
CA ILE A 19 33.53 57.08 52.40
C ILE A 19 33.11 56.21 53.59
N ARG A 20 32.06 56.59 54.33
CA ARG A 20 31.60 55.88 55.53
C ARG A 20 30.37 54.99 55.27
N GLU A 21 30.32 54.37 54.09
CA GLU A 21 29.18 53.51 53.68
C GLU A 21 29.64 52.13 53.18
N LEU A 22 30.87 51.72 53.50
CA LEU A 22 31.47 50.43 53.09
C LEU A 22 31.83 49.47 54.24
N THR A 23 31.29 49.65 55.44
CA THR A 23 31.58 48.77 56.59
C THR A 23 30.32 48.27 57.29
N GLU A 24 29.36 47.74 56.54
CA GLU A 24 28.32 46.87 57.10
C GLU A 24 28.41 45.49 56.43
N PRO A 25 29.15 44.53 57.03
CA PRO A 25 29.35 43.20 56.44
C PRO A 25 28.03 42.45 56.16
N TRP A 26 26.96 42.83 56.85
CA TRP A 26 25.61 42.33 56.67
C TRP A 26 24.99 42.73 55.33
N LYS A 27 25.30 43.92 54.79
CA LYS A 27 24.81 44.35 53.46
C LYS A 27 25.44 43.55 52.33
N GLY A 28 26.73 43.20 52.45
CA GLY A 28 27.41 42.29 51.52
C GLY A 28 26.87 40.85 51.60
N ALA A 29 26.59 40.36 52.81
CA ALA A 29 25.98 39.05 53.01
C ALA A 29 24.55 38.96 52.45
N LEU A 30 23.74 40.01 52.63
CA LEU A 30 22.37 40.07 52.09
C LEU A 30 22.37 40.14 50.56
N GLY A 31 23.33 40.87 49.97
CA GLY A 31 23.55 40.88 48.52
C GLY A 31 23.94 39.50 47.96
N CYS A 32 24.86 38.79 48.63
CA CYS A 32 25.26 37.43 48.22
C CYS A 32 24.10 36.42 48.32
N LEU A 33 23.26 36.54 49.36
CA LEU A 33 22.08 35.69 49.52
C LEU A 33 21.06 35.93 48.39
N GLY A 34 20.82 37.20 48.02
CA GLY A 34 19.95 37.57 46.91
C GLY A 34 20.41 37.00 45.57
N VAL A 35 21.72 37.08 45.30
CA VAL A 35 22.32 36.50 44.08
C VAL A 35 22.21 34.97 44.08
N ALA A 36 22.49 34.31 45.21
CA ALA A 36 22.37 32.86 45.32
C ALA A 36 20.93 32.36 45.10
N VAL A 37 19.94 33.06 45.65
CA VAL A 37 18.52 32.74 45.43
C VAL A 37 18.13 32.95 43.97
N PHE A 38 18.62 34.02 43.33
CA PHE A 38 18.37 34.27 41.92
C PHE A 38 18.97 33.15 41.04
N PHE A 39 20.20 32.72 41.32
CA PHE A 39 20.82 31.57 40.63
C PHE A 39 20.07 30.26 40.88
N ALA A 40 19.64 30.00 42.12
CA ALA A 40 18.85 28.80 42.41
C ALA A 40 17.49 28.80 41.70
N MET A 41 16.84 29.97 41.61
CA MET A 41 15.60 30.14 40.85
C MET A 41 15.83 29.96 39.34
N THR A 42 16.87 30.56 38.75
CA THR A 42 17.12 30.41 37.31
C THR A 42 17.52 28.99 36.96
N ILE A 43 18.37 28.33 37.77
CA ILE A 43 18.68 26.91 37.61
C ILE A 43 17.41 26.06 37.79
N GLY A 44 16.54 26.39 38.74
CA GLY A 44 15.25 25.72 38.93
C GLY A 44 14.34 25.84 37.71
N ILE A 45 14.23 27.03 37.13
CA ILE A 45 13.43 27.30 35.92
C ILE A 45 14.02 26.59 34.70
N ILE A 46 15.34 26.66 34.50
CA ILE A 46 16.01 25.97 33.38
C ILE A 46 15.88 24.46 33.54
N SER A 47 16.06 23.93 34.75
CA SER A 47 15.91 22.51 35.04
C SER A 47 14.47 22.06 34.82
N TRP A 48 13.49 22.86 35.25
CA TRP A 48 12.07 22.61 34.99
C TRP A 48 11.76 22.60 33.49
N GLN A 49 12.21 23.60 32.74
CA GLN A 49 12.00 23.69 31.29
C GLN A 49 12.73 22.58 30.51
N ALA A 50 13.88 22.11 31.00
CA ALA A 50 14.64 21.03 30.37
C ALA A 50 14.13 19.63 30.75
N LEU A 51 13.57 19.45 31.95
CA LEU A 51 13.11 18.15 32.45
C LEU A 51 11.62 17.88 32.14
N GLU A 52 10.81 18.92 31.91
CA GLU A 52 9.37 18.78 31.64
C GLU A 52 8.96 19.01 30.19
N GLN A 53 9.88 18.88 29.21
CA GLN A 53 9.41 18.86 27.84
C GLN A 53 8.39 17.72 27.65
N PRO A 54 7.19 18.02 27.12
CA PRO A 54 6.17 17.00 26.93
C PRO A 54 6.71 15.94 25.99
N LEU A 55 6.84 14.72 26.50
CA LEU A 55 7.40 13.58 25.77
C LEU A 55 6.47 13.13 24.63
N GLU A 56 5.20 13.53 24.72
CA GLU A 56 4.18 13.33 23.69
C GLU A 56 3.54 14.67 23.36
N GLU A 57 3.63 15.08 22.10
CA GLU A 57 3.04 16.33 21.60
C GLU A 57 1.91 16.05 20.61
N TRP A 58 0.80 16.77 20.71
CA TRP A 58 -0.29 16.64 19.75
C TRP A 58 0.08 17.31 18.44
N MET A 59 0.06 16.55 17.34
CA MET A 59 0.25 17.09 15.99
C MET A 59 -1.09 17.46 15.37
N LEU A 60 -2.06 16.54 15.47
CA LEU A 60 -3.40 16.71 14.92
C LEU A 60 -4.43 16.06 15.82
N ARG A 61 -5.54 16.73 16.09
CA ARG A 61 -6.60 16.23 16.97
C ARG A 61 -7.93 16.19 16.23
N GLY A 62 -8.46 14.99 16.01
CA GLY A 62 -9.82 14.75 15.53
C GLY A 62 -10.85 14.79 16.67
N GLN A 63 -12.07 14.39 16.36
CA GLN A 63 -13.18 14.28 17.31
C GLN A 63 -13.10 12.99 18.15
N ALA A 64 -12.74 11.86 17.53
CA ALA A 64 -12.71 10.54 18.15
C ALA A 64 -11.29 10.00 18.38
N SER A 65 -10.29 10.57 17.72
CA SER A 65 -8.88 10.17 17.77
C SER A 65 -7.97 11.38 17.56
N GLY A 66 -6.67 11.17 17.70
CA GLY A 66 -5.68 12.13 17.24
C GLY A 66 -4.29 11.52 17.14
N MET A 67 -3.43 12.25 16.45
CA MET A 67 -2.07 11.87 16.10
C MET A 67 -1.09 12.67 16.95
N LEU A 68 -0.17 11.98 17.60
CA LEU A 68 0.82 12.54 18.51
C LEU A 68 2.23 12.17 18.04
N TRP A 69 3.20 13.03 18.35
CA TRP A 69 4.62 12.76 18.21
C TRP A 69 5.20 12.31 19.55
N ASP A 70 5.88 11.17 19.59
CA ASP A 70 6.68 10.71 20.71
C ASP A 70 8.16 11.00 20.44
N SER A 71 8.68 12.02 21.12
CA SER A 71 10.05 12.51 20.94
C SER A 71 11.11 11.55 21.49
N ARG A 72 10.75 10.63 22.40
CA ARG A 72 11.71 9.64 22.93
C ARG A 72 12.04 8.56 21.94
N HIS A 73 11.03 8.14 21.17
CA HIS A 73 11.13 7.01 20.25
C HIS A 73 11.16 7.44 18.78
N GLY A 74 11.02 8.74 18.49
CA GLY A 74 10.89 9.24 17.11
C GLY A 74 9.69 8.61 16.39
N ALA A 75 8.54 8.58 17.07
CA ALA A 75 7.40 7.78 16.62
C ALA A 75 6.10 8.60 16.57
N LEU A 76 5.30 8.32 15.54
CA LEU A 76 3.93 8.80 15.43
C LEU A 76 3.00 7.83 16.17
N LEU A 77 2.19 8.35 17.08
CA LEU A 77 1.21 7.60 17.86
C LEU A 77 -0.20 8.00 17.44
N LEU A 78 -1.02 7.03 17.05
CA LEU A 78 -2.46 7.25 16.87
C LEU A 78 -3.18 6.82 18.14
N ARG A 79 -3.99 7.71 18.72
CA ARG A 79 -4.67 7.48 20.00
C ARG A 79 -6.16 7.77 19.90
N ALA A 80 -6.99 6.95 20.52
CA ALA A 80 -8.42 7.24 20.69
C ALA A 80 -8.64 8.28 21.80
N LEU A 81 -9.58 9.20 21.60
CA LEU A 81 -9.98 10.22 22.57
C LEU A 81 -11.18 9.74 23.43
N PRO A 82 -11.35 10.28 24.66
CA PRO A 82 -10.55 11.34 25.29
C PRO A 82 -9.29 10.85 26.01
N MET A 83 -9.21 9.57 26.43
CA MET A 83 -8.05 8.99 27.12
C MET A 83 -7.88 7.49 26.80
N GLY A 84 -7.84 7.15 25.51
CA GLY A 84 -7.55 5.79 25.06
C GLY A 84 -6.06 5.45 25.12
N ARG A 85 -5.74 4.16 25.13
CA ARG A 85 -4.37 3.68 24.85
C ARG A 85 -3.99 4.00 23.39
N PRO A 86 -2.69 4.12 23.05
CA PRO A 86 -2.27 4.23 21.66
C PRO A 86 -2.75 2.99 20.89
N LEU A 87 -3.42 3.21 19.77
CA LEU A 87 -3.98 2.17 18.89
C LEU A 87 -2.92 1.62 17.94
N VAL A 88 -1.98 2.46 17.52
CA VAL A 88 -0.81 2.09 16.72
C VAL A 88 0.35 3.03 17.04
N SER A 89 1.57 2.50 16.98
CA SER A 89 2.82 3.24 17.06
C SER A 89 3.60 3.01 15.76
N ILE A 90 4.09 4.11 15.19
CA ILE A 90 4.76 4.15 13.89
C ILE A 90 6.11 4.82 14.09
N THR A 91 7.19 4.04 14.06
CA THR A 91 8.55 4.57 14.15
C THR A 91 8.94 5.16 12.80
N VAL A 92 9.36 6.43 12.78
CA VAL A 92 9.84 7.11 11.58
C VAL A 92 11.32 6.75 11.41
N GLY A 93 11.63 5.99 10.37
CA GLY A 93 12.98 5.46 10.13
C GLY A 93 13.86 6.37 9.26
N SER A 94 13.29 7.38 8.62
CA SER A 94 13.99 8.20 7.63
C SER A 94 14.63 9.47 8.18
N VAL A 95 14.47 9.77 9.48
CA VAL A 95 14.97 11.02 10.07
C VAL A 95 15.52 10.80 11.48
N SER A 96 16.43 11.67 11.95
CA SER A 96 17.01 11.58 13.29
C SER A 96 15.93 11.65 14.38
N ALA A 97 15.94 10.68 15.30
CA ALA A 97 14.95 10.57 16.38
C ALA A 97 15.06 11.68 17.45
N SER A 98 16.11 12.49 17.41
CA SER A 98 16.50 13.43 18.48
C SER A 98 15.85 14.80 18.41
N GLU A 99 15.15 15.16 17.34
CA GLU A 99 14.58 16.50 17.20
C GLU A 99 13.04 16.46 17.12
N PRO A 100 12.33 16.83 18.21
CA PRO A 100 10.94 17.22 18.09
C PRO A 100 10.84 18.53 17.32
N PRO A 101 9.92 18.66 16.35
CA PRO A 101 9.75 19.90 15.62
C PRO A 101 9.26 21.05 16.52
N LEU A 102 9.96 22.18 16.50
CA LEU A 102 9.28 23.47 16.64
C LEU A 102 8.39 23.63 15.39
N PRO A 103 7.06 23.82 15.54
CA PRO A 103 6.19 24.02 14.38
C PRO A 103 6.68 25.24 13.61
N ARG A 104 7.23 25.03 12.42
CA ARG A 104 7.22 26.09 11.41
C ARG A 104 5.86 25.99 10.74
N ASP A 105 4.87 26.60 11.38
CA ASP A 105 3.49 26.74 10.93
C ASP A 105 3.43 27.37 9.53
N ARG A 106 3.68 26.58 8.48
CA ARG A 106 3.48 27.03 7.11
C ARG A 106 2.12 26.64 6.55
N CYS A 107 1.45 25.63 7.12
CA CYS A 107 0.18 25.12 6.60
C CYS A 107 -0.95 25.00 7.64
N TRP A 108 -0.80 25.54 8.85
CA TRP A 108 -1.86 25.53 9.85
C TRP A 108 -3.01 26.46 9.44
N GLN A 109 -3.87 25.97 8.55
CA GLN A 109 -5.15 26.56 8.22
C GLN A 109 -6.22 25.67 8.86
N ASP A 110 -7.03 26.26 9.74
CA ASP A 110 -8.22 25.64 10.37
C ASP A 110 -8.00 24.41 11.30
N GLY A 111 -6.75 24.03 11.60
CA GLY A 111 -6.43 22.95 12.55
C GLY A 111 -6.70 21.53 12.02
N THR A 112 -6.92 21.39 10.71
CA THR A 112 -7.16 20.12 10.02
C THR A 112 -5.91 19.57 9.35
N GLU A 113 -4.85 20.38 9.24
CA GLU A 113 -3.59 20.03 8.58
C GLU A 113 -2.39 20.35 9.47
N PHE A 114 -1.36 19.51 9.37
CA PHE A 114 -0.07 19.65 10.03
C PHE A 114 1.03 19.41 9.01
N CYS A 115 2.00 20.32 8.91
CA CYS A 115 3.14 20.16 8.02
C CYS A 115 4.43 20.51 8.74
N TYR A 116 5.46 19.71 8.47
CA TYR A 116 6.78 19.94 9.01
C TYR A 116 7.86 19.50 8.04
N ALA A 117 8.91 20.31 7.93
CA ALA A 117 10.11 19.98 7.16
C ALA A 117 11.23 19.63 8.13
N TRP A 118 11.66 18.37 8.11
CA TRP A 118 12.80 17.88 8.87
C TRP A 118 14.10 18.25 8.16
N GLU A 119 14.89 19.15 8.75
CA GLU A 119 16.31 19.43 8.43
C GLU A 119 16.70 19.37 6.93
N GLU A 120 15.81 19.83 6.03
CA GLU A 120 16.00 19.75 4.57
C GLU A 120 16.17 18.30 4.02
N GLU A 121 15.69 17.28 4.73
CA GLU A 121 15.68 15.85 4.34
C GLU A 121 14.33 15.42 3.78
N ALA A 122 13.27 15.73 4.50
CA ALA A 122 11.92 15.30 4.18
C ALA A 122 10.89 16.31 4.68
N GLU A 123 9.80 16.43 3.95
CA GLU A 123 8.61 17.18 4.34
C GLU A 123 7.47 16.20 4.64
N LEU A 124 6.90 16.31 5.84
CA LEU A 124 5.71 15.59 6.27
C LEU A 124 4.50 16.49 6.18
N HIS A 125 3.43 15.95 5.61
CA HIS A 125 2.12 16.56 5.56
C HIS A 125 1.09 15.56 6.10
N ILE A 126 0.40 15.93 7.17
CA ILE A 126 -0.69 15.15 7.76
C ILE A 126 -1.97 15.96 7.64
N SER A 127 -3.04 15.37 7.10
CA SER A 127 -4.36 16.02 7.04
C SER A 127 -5.48 15.10 7.53
N LEU A 128 -6.44 15.67 8.25
CA LEU A 128 -7.66 14.99 8.66
C LEU A 128 -8.60 14.89 7.47
N GLN A 129 -8.97 13.68 7.07
CA GLN A 129 -9.94 13.49 6.01
C GLN A 129 -11.37 13.72 6.53
N PRO A 130 -12.29 14.15 5.66
CA PRO A 130 -13.71 14.23 6.01
C PRO A 130 -14.21 12.90 6.56
N THR A 131 -14.94 12.94 7.67
CA THR A 131 -15.41 11.75 8.40
C THR A 131 -16.19 10.82 7.47
N PRO A 132 -15.65 9.65 7.10
CA PRO A 132 -16.23 8.87 6.02
C PRO A 132 -17.35 7.95 6.51
N ALA A 133 -17.43 7.68 7.81
CA ALA A 133 -18.51 6.98 8.48
C ALA A 133 -18.58 7.38 9.96
N PRO A 134 -19.74 7.24 10.65
CA PRO A 134 -19.86 7.56 12.07
C PRO A 134 -18.83 6.79 12.91
N GLY A 135 -18.06 7.51 13.71
CA GLY A 135 -17.03 6.93 14.58
C GLY A 135 -15.78 6.43 13.83
N THR A 136 -15.67 6.68 12.52
CA THR A 136 -14.44 6.43 11.75
C THR A 136 -13.76 7.75 11.43
N GLU A 137 -12.47 7.86 11.73
CA GLU A 137 -11.66 9.04 11.42
C GLU A 137 -10.39 8.65 10.71
N CYS A 138 -10.04 9.40 9.67
CA CYS A 138 -8.91 9.07 8.80
C CYS A 138 -7.90 10.22 8.72
N TYR A 139 -6.62 9.88 8.74
CA TYR A 139 -5.48 10.79 8.64
C TYR A 139 -4.69 10.42 7.39
N SER A 140 -4.56 11.36 6.45
CA SER A 140 -3.70 11.21 5.29
C SER A 140 -2.29 11.64 5.67
N VAL A 141 -1.34 10.72 5.59
CA VAL A 141 0.08 10.95 5.91
C VAL A 141 0.89 10.91 4.63
N ARG A 142 1.53 12.03 4.28
CA ARG A 142 2.33 12.18 3.08
C ARG A 142 3.73 12.67 3.43
N TRP A 143 4.72 11.86 3.09
CA TRP A 143 6.12 12.19 3.13
C TRP A 143 6.63 12.52 1.73
N THR A 144 7.36 13.62 1.62
CA THR A 144 8.03 14.05 0.39
C THR A 144 9.52 14.18 0.66
N PRO A 145 10.39 13.47 -0.07
CA PRO A 145 11.83 13.58 0.13
C PRO A 145 12.30 14.90 -0.47
N LEU A 146 13.10 15.66 0.28
CA LEU A 146 13.70 16.92 -0.18
C LEU A 146 15.04 16.67 -0.90
N ARG A 147 15.67 15.52 -0.64
CA ARG A 147 16.89 15.06 -1.33
C ARG A 147 16.68 13.67 -1.97
N ARG A 148 17.50 13.34 -2.97
CA ARG A 148 17.36 12.09 -3.75
C ARG A 148 17.92 10.84 -3.04
N ASP A 149 18.77 11.04 -2.06
CA ASP A 149 19.44 10.03 -1.26
C ASP A 149 18.64 9.59 -0.03
N VAL A 150 17.61 10.35 0.35
CA VAL A 150 16.75 10.04 1.48
C VAL A 150 15.73 8.97 1.07
N MET A 151 15.78 7.83 1.77
CA MET A 151 14.79 6.77 1.65
C MET A 151 13.76 6.91 2.76
N LEU A 152 12.56 7.37 2.40
CA LEU A 152 11.45 7.53 3.33
C LEU A 152 10.95 6.16 3.80
N LYS A 153 10.80 5.99 5.12
CA LYS A 153 10.42 4.71 5.72
C LYS A 153 9.66 4.91 7.03
N ASP A 154 8.47 4.32 7.11
CA ASP A 154 7.65 4.28 8.33
C ASP A 154 7.39 2.83 8.76
N CYS A 155 7.68 2.52 10.03
CA CYS A 155 7.61 1.17 10.59
C CYS A 155 6.49 1.05 11.63
N PHE A 156 5.51 0.20 11.33
CA PHE A 156 4.32 -0.04 12.16
C PHE A 156 4.56 -1.16 13.16
N SER A 157 4.43 -0.85 14.44
CA SER A 157 4.66 -1.82 15.52
C SER A 157 3.67 -3.00 15.49
N MET A 158 4.20 -4.20 15.73
CA MET A 158 3.47 -5.47 15.86
C MET A 158 3.31 -5.93 17.30
N VAL A 159 3.85 -5.19 18.29
CA VAL A 159 3.92 -5.64 19.70
C VAL A 159 2.53 -5.75 20.34
N ASN A 160 1.64 -4.78 20.09
CA ASN A 160 0.30 -4.72 20.68
C ASN A 160 -0.83 -4.79 19.63
N VAL A 161 -0.47 -4.97 18.37
CA VAL A 161 -1.41 -4.95 17.25
C VAL A 161 -1.15 -6.16 16.38
N SER A 162 -2.17 -7.00 16.18
CA SER A 162 -2.13 -8.06 15.18
C SER A 162 -2.55 -7.50 13.83
N TRP A 163 -1.68 -7.66 12.83
CA TRP A 163 -1.86 -7.11 11.48
C TRP A 163 -2.29 -8.20 10.49
N TYR A 164 -3.14 -7.80 9.55
CA TYR A 164 -3.70 -8.65 8.50
C TYR A 164 -3.66 -7.91 7.15
N GLY A 165 -3.76 -8.64 6.04
CA GLY A 165 -3.68 -8.05 4.69
C GLY A 165 -2.23 -7.94 4.17
N GLY A 166 -2.00 -6.99 3.26
CA GLY A 166 -0.71 -6.76 2.63
C GLY A 166 -0.42 -7.67 1.43
N ALA A 167 0.80 -8.20 1.36
CA ALA A 167 1.23 -9.09 0.29
C ALA A 167 0.90 -10.56 0.58
N SER A 168 0.61 -11.32 -0.48
CA SER A 168 0.68 -12.78 -0.42
C SER A 168 2.13 -13.26 -0.30
N LEU A 169 2.38 -14.20 0.60
CA LEU A 169 3.68 -14.83 0.83
C LEU A 169 3.58 -16.34 0.57
N CYS A 170 4.63 -17.02 0.07
CA CYS A 170 4.56 -18.48 -0.13
C CYS A 170 4.40 -19.20 1.22
N ALA A 171 5.09 -18.75 2.26
CA ALA A 171 4.81 -19.15 3.64
C ALA A 171 3.79 -18.20 4.28
N GLN A 172 2.54 -18.23 3.81
CA GLN A 172 1.48 -17.35 4.32
C GLN A 172 1.25 -17.57 5.82
N ARG A 173 1.29 -16.49 6.58
CA ARG A 173 0.99 -16.48 8.01
C ARG A 173 -0.21 -15.58 8.28
N TRP A 174 -1.02 -15.97 9.26
CA TRP A 174 -2.14 -15.19 9.76
C TRP A 174 -2.10 -15.26 11.29
N PRO A 175 -1.88 -14.15 12.01
CA PRO A 175 -1.62 -12.79 11.53
C PRO A 175 -0.25 -12.61 10.83
N LEU A 176 -0.11 -11.48 10.14
CA LEU A 176 1.13 -11.03 9.48
C LEU A 176 2.31 -10.92 10.47
N ASN A 177 2.04 -10.81 11.77
CA ASN A 177 3.06 -10.67 12.82
C ASN A 177 4.10 -11.79 12.84
N SER A 178 3.74 -12.99 12.38
CA SER A 178 4.65 -14.14 12.32
C SER A 178 5.29 -14.34 10.93
N ALA A 179 5.02 -13.42 10.00
CA ALA A 179 5.63 -13.40 8.68
C ALA A 179 6.99 -12.69 8.73
N GLU A 180 7.85 -13.06 7.79
CA GLU A 180 9.16 -12.46 7.59
C GLU A 180 9.37 -12.25 6.10
N SER A 181 9.91 -11.09 5.74
CA SER A 181 10.24 -10.73 4.37
C SER A 181 11.36 -9.69 4.41
N PRO A 182 12.47 -9.91 3.70
CA PRO A 182 13.45 -8.86 3.51
C PRO A 182 12.79 -7.66 2.81
N GLU A 183 13.43 -6.51 2.93
CA GLU A 183 13.02 -5.29 2.25
C GLU A 183 13.07 -5.51 0.73
N GLN A 184 11.90 -5.45 0.08
CA GLN A 184 11.78 -5.67 -1.35
C GLN A 184 10.62 -4.87 -1.97
N PRO A 185 10.67 -4.58 -3.28
CA PRO A 185 9.58 -3.88 -3.97
C PRO A 185 8.25 -4.62 -3.84
N PHE A 186 7.18 -3.89 -3.56
CA PHE A 186 5.81 -4.41 -3.45
C PHE A 186 5.21 -4.62 -4.86
N VAL A 187 5.72 -5.62 -5.56
CA VAL A 187 5.37 -5.98 -6.94
C VAL A 187 4.84 -7.40 -7.01
N SER A 188 3.82 -7.63 -7.84
CA SER A 188 3.20 -8.94 -7.96
C SER A 188 4.18 -9.91 -8.60
N GLY A 189 4.22 -11.12 -8.07
CA GLY A 189 5.19 -12.13 -8.47
C GLY A 189 4.59 -13.51 -8.65
N ASP A 190 5.44 -14.41 -9.11
CA ASP A 190 5.14 -15.83 -9.28
C ASP A 190 6.10 -16.61 -8.37
N PHE A 191 5.54 -17.29 -7.37
CA PHE A 191 6.31 -18.08 -6.40
C PHE A 191 7.15 -19.17 -7.05
N SER A 192 6.77 -19.65 -8.25
CA SER A 192 7.57 -20.64 -8.98
C SER A 192 8.90 -20.07 -9.48
N LYS A 193 8.96 -18.76 -9.74
CA LYS A 193 10.15 -18.06 -10.24
C LYS A 193 10.90 -17.34 -9.13
N ASN A 194 10.17 -16.74 -8.19
CA ASN A 194 10.73 -16.03 -7.05
C ASN A 194 10.04 -16.48 -5.75
N PRO A 195 10.50 -17.58 -5.13
CA PRO A 195 9.86 -18.15 -3.94
C PRO A 195 9.94 -17.22 -2.72
N THR A 196 10.96 -16.36 -2.68
CA THR A 196 11.21 -15.35 -1.64
C THR A 196 10.48 -14.02 -1.89
N GLY A 197 9.89 -13.87 -3.09
CA GLY A 197 9.15 -12.68 -3.48
C GLY A 197 7.70 -12.71 -3.00
N TYR A 198 6.97 -11.67 -3.36
CA TYR A 198 5.53 -11.63 -3.16
C TYR A 198 4.78 -12.44 -4.22
N GLY A 199 3.58 -12.87 -3.83
CA GLY A 199 2.68 -13.63 -4.66
C GLY A 199 1.96 -12.80 -5.72
N PRO A 200 1.03 -13.42 -6.43
CA PRO A 200 0.31 -12.76 -7.51
C PRO A 200 -0.74 -11.76 -7.02
N VAL A 201 -1.20 -11.91 -5.77
CA VAL A 201 -2.17 -11.03 -5.13
C VAL A 201 -1.43 -10.09 -4.20
N LEU A 202 -1.64 -8.79 -4.41
CA LEU A 202 -1.11 -7.73 -3.57
C LEU A 202 -2.22 -6.76 -3.21
N GLU A 203 -2.39 -6.52 -1.91
CA GLU A 203 -3.30 -5.52 -1.41
C GLU A 203 -2.51 -4.45 -0.67
N ARG A 204 -2.65 -3.20 -1.09
CA ARG A 204 -2.04 -2.03 -0.43
C ARG A 204 -2.81 -1.63 0.83
N TYR A 205 -3.31 -2.62 1.56
CA TYR A 205 -4.23 -2.48 2.67
C TYR A 205 -3.78 -3.39 3.81
N PHE A 206 -3.64 -2.80 5.00
CA PHE A 206 -3.30 -3.48 6.23
C PHE A 206 -4.36 -3.20 7.29
N LEU A 207 -4.81 -4.24 7.97
CA LEU A 207 -5.85 -4.20 8.99
C LEU A 207 -5.26 -4.58 10.34
N GLY A 208 -5.37 -3.70 11.32
CA GLY A 208 -4.94 -3.91 12.70
C GLY A 208 -6.07 -4.39 13.61
N SER A 209 -5.75 -5.25 14.56
CA SER A 209 -6.70 -5.76 15.57
C SER A 209 -7.30 -4.68 16.47
N THR A 210 -6.70 -3.50 16.53
CA THR A 210 -7.19 -2.34 17.28
C THR A 210 -8.27 -1.55 16.54
N GLY A 211 -8.71 -2.00 15.36
CA GLY A 211 -9.66 -1.27 14.51
C GLY A 211 -8.99 -0.18 13.66
N VAL A 212 -7.66 -0.19 13.57
CA VAL A 212 -6.90 0.71 12.69
C VAL A 212 -6.69 0.07 11.32
N THR A 213 -6.78 0.86 10.25
CA THR A 213 -6.39 0.45 8.91
C THR A 213 -5.29 1.35 8.35
N VAL A 214 -4.45 0.77 7.52
CA VAL A 214 -3.45 1.49 6.71
C VAL A 214 -3.71 1.18 5.26
N THR A 215 -3.96 2.20 4.45
CA THR A 215 -4.08 2.06 3.00
C THR A 215 -3.03 2.90 2.31
N VAL A 216 -2.16 2.27 1.53
CA VAL A 216 -1.10 2.97 0.78
C VAL A 216 -1.65 3.44 -0.56
N ALA A 217 -1.37 4.68 -0.93
CA ALA A 217 -1.84 5.25 -2.19
C ALA A 217 -1.31 4.45 -3.41
N PRO A 218 -2.09 4.32 -4.49
CA PRO A 218 -1.76 3.45 -5.63
C PRO A 218 -0.57 3.95 -6.46
N ASP A 219 -0.30 5.25 -6.44
CA ASP A 219 0.79 5.93 -7.15
C ASP A 219 2.16 5.81 -6.46
N VAL A 220 2.19 5.35 -5.20
CA VAL A 220 3.43 5.18 -4.44
C VAL A 220 4.20 3.95 -4.93
N SER A 221 5.48 4.13 -5.29
CA SER A 221 6.39 3.01 -5.53
C SER A 221 6.81 2.41 -4.18
N LEU A 222 6.02 1.44 -3.72
CA LEU A 222 6.12 0.89 -2.36
C LEU A 222 7.20 -0.18 -2.27
N VAL A 223 8.00 -0.10 -1.21
CA VAL A 223 8.87 -1.15 -0.69
C VAL A 223 8.29 -1.62 0.64
N LEU A 224 8.25 -2.93 0.86
CA LEU A 224 7.75 -3.52 2.10
C LEU A 224 8.84 -4.38 2.73
N SER A 225 8.98 -4.29 4.05
CA SER A 225 9.79 -5.22 4.85
C SER A 225 8.95 -5.74 6.02
N LEU A 226 9.08 -7.03 6.34
CA LEU A 226 8.40 -7.65 7.46
C LEU A 226 9.43 -8.22 8.42
N GLU A 227 9.46 -7.70 9.64
CA GLU A 227 10.29 -8.22 10.72
C GLU A 227 9.38 -8.88 11.77
N SER A 228 9.54 -10.20 11.91
CA SER A 228 8.63 -11.01 12.70
C SER A 228 8.53 -10.51 14.14
N HIS A 229 7.30 -10.34 14.62
CA HIS A 229 6.92 -9.88 15.96
C HIS A 229 7.36 -8.45 16.33
N TRP A 230 8.04 -7.73 15.44
CA TRP A 230 8.57 -6.39 15.69
C TRP A 230 7.75 -5.33 14.97
N HIS A 231 7.85 -5.29 13.64
CA HIS A 231 7.19 -4.29 12.81
C HIS A 231 7.12 -4.71 11.34
N PHE A 232 6.20 -4.10 10.59
CA PHE A 232 6.34 -4.01 9.14
C PHE A 232 6.64 -2.57 8.76
N CYS A 233 7.47 -2.37 7.73
CA CYS A 233 7.83 -1.04 7.29
C CYS A 233 7.40 -0.79 5.86
N LEU A 234 6.85 0.41 5.63
CA LEU A 234 6.50 0.93 4.32
C LEU A 234 7.57 1.92 3.90
N GLY A 235 8.21 1.68 2.76
CA GLY A 235 9.23 2.54 2.17
C GLY A 235 8.79 3.12 0.83
N GLY A 236 9.13 4.38 0.57
CA GLY A 236 9.03 4.97 -0.77
C GLY A 236 10.32 4.68 -1.53
N ALA A 237 10.26 3.94 -2.65
CA ALA A 237 11.41 3.50 -3.44
C ALA A 237 12.19 4.67 -4.10
N GLY A 238 12.85 5.53 -3.31
CA GLY A 238 13.47 6.78 -3.74
C GLY A 238 12.48 7.88 -4.11
N GLY A 239 11.23 7.78 -3.65
CA GLY A 239 10.13 8.68 -3.96
C GLY A 239 9.25 8.98 -2.74
N PRO A 240 8.15 9.74 -2.92
CA PRO A 240 7.25 10.07 -1.83
C PRO A 240 6.57 8.81 -1.25
N LEU A 241 6.27 8.86 0.04
CA LEU A 241 5.50 7.84 0.74
C LEU A 241 4.16 8.45 1.15
N HIS A 242 3.05 7.87 0.70
CA HIS A 242 1.71 8.36 1.00
C HIS A 242 0.78 7.22 1.40
N TYR A 243 0.19 7.33 2.58
CA TYR A 243 -0.78 6.38 3.09
C TYR A 243 -1.86 7.06 3.93
N VAL A 244 -2.98 6.38 4.13
CA VAL A 244 -4.11 6.83 4.94
C VAL A 244 -4.26 5.89 6.14
N LEU A 245 -4.33 6.47 7.34
CA LEU A 245 -4.62 5.78 8.57
C LEU A 245 -6.06 6.04 8.98
N CYS A 246 -6.90 5.02 9.03
CA CYS A 246 -8.24 5.17 9.60
C CYS A 246 -8.35 4.44 10.92
N MET A 247 -8.96 5.10 11.90
CA MET A 247 -9.44 4.50 13.13
C MET A 247 -10.93 4.23 12.98
N SER A 248 -11.37 3.02 13.32
CA SER A 248 -12.78 2.67 13.46
C SER A 248 -13.03 2.01 14.83
N PRO A 249 -14.30 1.93 15.29
CA PRO A 249 -14.62 1.42 16.62
C PRO A 249 -14.29 -0.07 16.82
N ASN A 250 -14.25 -0.85 15.74
CA ASN A 250 -13.86 -2.27 15.77
C ASN A 250 -13.33 -2.73 14.41
N ILE A 251 -12.73 -3.92 14.39
CA ILE A 251 -12.12 -4.51 13.19
C ILE A 251 -13.14 -4.76 12.06
N THR A 252 -14.38 -5.10 12.41
CA THR A 252 -15.44 -5.39 11.43
C THR A 252 -15.85 -4.11 10.71
N THR A 253 -16.07 -3.02 11.43
CA THR A 253 -16.40 -1.72 10.84
C THR A 253 -15.24 -1.16 10.03
N ALA A 254 -14.01 -1.32 10.52
CA ALA A 254 -12.79 -0.98 9.79
C ALA A 254 -12.71 -1.69 8.43
N HIS A 255 -12.97 -3.00 8.40
CA HIS A 255 -12.92 -3.79 7.18
C HIS A 255 -14.08 -3.48 6.23
N GLN A 256 -15.31 -3.37 6.75
CA GLN A 256 -16.49 -3.02 5.95
C GLN A 256 -16.34 -1.63 5.29
N HIS A 257 -15.77 -0.67 6.03
CA HIS A 257 -15.52 0.67 5.50
C HIS A 257 -14.56 0.65 4.32
N MET A 258 -13.47 -0.10 4.42
CA MET A 258 -12.54 -0.24 3.29
C MET A 258 -13.16 -1.05 2.14
N GLY A 259 -13.95 -2.08 2.46
CA GLY A 259 -14.66 -2.89 1.48
C GLY A 259 -15.56 -2.06 0.58
N THR A 260 -16.28 -1.07 1.10
CA THR A 260 -17.12 -0.19 0.28
C THR A 260 -16.31 0.76 -0.60
N GLN A 261 -15.13 1.21 -0.15
CA GLN A 261 -14.24 2.03 -0.98
C GLN A 261 -13.58 1.21 -2.11
N LEU A 262 -13.17 -0.03 -1.84
CA LEU A 262 -12.52 -0.92 -2.80
C LEU A 262 -13.50 -1.63 -3.75
N ALA A 263 -14.77 -1.80 -3.35
CA ALA A 263 -15.74 -2.57 -4.13
C ALA A 263 -16.19 -1.89 -5.43
N GLY A 264 -15.91 -0.60 -5.62
CA GLY A 264 -16.44 0.16 -6.77
C GLY A 264 -17.97 0.21 -6.79
N PRO A 265 -18.59 0.94 -7.74
CA PRO A 265 -20.02 1.25 -7.70
C PRO A 265 -20.96 0.06 -7.93
N THR A 266 -20.49 -1.07 -8.48
CA THR A 266 -21.39 -2.17 -8.88
C THR A 266 -20.64 -3.50 -9.01
N ARG A 267 -20.40 -4.20 -7.89
CA ARG A 267 -20.05 -5.62 -7.96
C ARG A 267 -21.33 -6.44 -8.02
N ALA A 268 -21.55 -7.14 -9.13
CA ALA A 268 -22.49 -8.25 -9.12
C ALA A 268 -21.96 -9.30 -8.14
N LEU A 269 -22.83 -9.81 -7.26
CA LEU A 269 -22.44 -10.91 -6.39
C LEU A 269 -22.03 -12.10 -7.27
N PRO A 270 -20.90 -12.77 -6.98
CA PRO A 270 -20.50 -13.97 -7.69
C PRO A 270 -21.59 -15.03 -7.58
N ASP A 271 -21.71 -15.90 -8.60
CA ASP A 271 -22.63 -17.04 -8.54
C ASP A 271 -22.22 -17.97 -7.39
N THR A 272 -22.94 -17.87 -6.26
CA THR A 272 -22.65 -18.64 -5.05
C THR A 272 -22.89 -20.14 -5.24
N SER A 273 -23.57 -20.56 -6.32
CA SER A 273 -23.69 -21.98 -6.66
C SER A 273 -22.33 -22.63 -7.00
N LEU A 274 -21.34 -21.82 -7.38
CA LEU A 274 -19.97 -22.28 -7.64
C LEU A 274 -19.26 -22.77 -6.37
N LEU A 275 -19.54 -22.16 -5.21
CA LEU A 275 -18.92 -22.55 -3.92
C LEU A 275 -19.28 -23.97 -3.49
N TRP A 276 -20.45 -24.44 -3.93
CA TRP A 276 -20.97 -25.77 -3.58
C TRP A 276 -20.77 -26.79 -4.71
N SER A 277 -20.24 -26.36 -5.85
CA SER A 277 -20.03 -27.20 -7.03
C SER A 277 -18.63 -27.82 -7.04
N PRO A 278 -18.46 -29.12 -7.36
CA PRO A 278 -17.12 -29.68 -7.52
C PRO A 278 -16.43 -29.08 -8.76
N ILE A 279 -15.13 -28.80 -8.62
CA ILE A 279 -14.29 -28.28 -9.70
C ILE A 279 -13.41 -29.43 -10.22
N TRP A 280 -13.57 -29.75 -11.50
CA TRP A 280 -12.78 -30.75 -12.22
C TRP A 280 -11.72 -30.04 -13.04
N GLN A 281 -10.44 -30.16 -12.68
CA GLN A 281 -9.36 -29.60 -13.49
C GLN A 281 -8.92 -30.57 -14.58
N TYR A 282 -8.75 -30.07 -15.80
CA TYR A 282 -8.19 -30.82 -16.91
C TYR A 282 -7.04 -30.06 -17.57
N ASP A 283 -5.82 -30.54 -17.34
CA ASP A 283 -4.61 -29.93 -17.93
C ASP A 283 -4.36 -30.47 -19.37
N GLY A 284 -4.73 -31.73 -19.62
CA GLY A 284 -4.63 -32.37 -20.93
C GLY A 284 -3.20 -32.46 -21.50
N PRO A 285 -3.04 -33.10 -22.68
CA PRO A 285 -1.75 -33.15 -23.36
C PRO A 285 -1.48 -31.87 -24.14
N VAL A 286 -0.22 -31.41 -24.13
CA VAL A 286 0.24 -30.22 -24.85
C VAL A 286 0.06 -30.36 -26.37
N GLY A 287 -0.37 -29.26 -27.01
CA GLY A 287 -0.18 -29.03 -28.46
C GLY A 287 -1.15 -29.73 -29.42
N SER A 288 -2.17 -30.45 -28.94
CA SER A 288 -3.17 -31.05 -29.85
C SER A 288 -4.60 -30.92 -29.34
N ALA A 289 -5.34 -29.99 -29.94
CA ALA A 289 -6.76 -29.78 -29.68
C ALA A 289 -7.62 -31.03 -29.92
N ALA A 290 -7.27 -31.88 -30.90
CA ALA A 290 -7.93 -33.16 -31.11
C ALA A 290 -7.71 -34.14 -29.93
N LYS A 291 -6.50 -34.19 -29.36
CA LYS A 291 -6.21 -34.99 -28.16
C LYS A 291 -6.95 -34.43 -26.94
N ILE A 292 -6.95 -33.11 -26.75
CA ILE A 292 -7.71 -32.41 -25.71
C ILE A 292 -9.19 -32.76 -25.83
N LYS A 293 -9.77 -32.69 -27.04
CA LYS A 293 -11.19 -32.97 -27.26
C LYS A 293 -11.57 -34.39 -26.89
N ARG A 294 -10.74 -35.36 -27.26
CA ARG A 294 -10.93 -36.77 -26.88
C ARG A 294 -10.79 -36.98 -25.38
N GLY A 295 -9.82 -36.33 -24.73
CA GLY A 295 -9.59 -36.44 -23.30
C GLY A 295 -10.74 -35.85 -22.48
N LEU A 296 -11.23 -34.66 -22.83
CA LEU A 296 -12.41 -34.05 -22.19
C LEU A 296 -13.66 -34.93 -22.31
N ARG A 297 -13.91 -35.52 -23.49
CA ARG A 297 -15.00 -36.50 -23.67
C ARG A 297 -14.81 -37.77 -22.84
N SER A 298 -13.57 -38.21 -22.67
CA SER A 298 -13.24 -39.37 -21.83
C SER A 298 -13.51 -39.06 -20.35
N LEU A 299 -13.10 -37.88 -19.89
CA LEU A 299 -13.33 -37.39 -18.53
C LEU A 299 -14.82 -37.27 -18.23
N ALA A 300 -15.59 -36.57 -19.09
CA ALA A 300 -17.04 -36.43 -18.92
C ALA A 300 -17.75 -37.79 -18.81
N ARG A 301 -17.36 -38.77 -19.64
CA ARG A 301 -17.88 -40.15 -19.55
C ARG A 301 -17.50 -40.85 -18.25
N ARG A 302 -16.27 -40.67 -17.75
CA ARG A 302 -15.84 -41.21 -16.46
C ARG A 302 -16.65 -40.62 -15.32
N LEU A 303 -16.81 -39.30 -15.29
CA LEU A 303 -17.59 -38.59 -14.28
C LEU A 303 -19.03 -39.08 -14.25
N LYS A 304 -19.67 -39.20 -15.43
CA LYS A 304 -21.01 -39.79 -15.56
C LYS A 304 -21.08 -41.24 -15.01
N ARG A 305 -20.09 -42.09 -15.31
CA ARG A 305 -20.05 -43.48 -14.79
C ARG A 305 -19.96 -43.55 -13.27
N HIS A 306 -19.25 -42.59 -12.65
CA HIS A 306 -19.09 -42.52 -11.19
C HIS A 306 -20.17 -41.67 -10.50
N ARG A 307 -21.23 -41.25 -11.22
CA ARG A 307 -22.31 -40.39 -10.71
C ARG A 307 -21.81 -39.02 -10.20
N MET A 308 -20.79 -38.48 -10.85
CA MET A 308 -20.13 -37.20 -10.55
C MET A 308 -20.35 -36.19 -11.69
N GLN A 309 -21.56 -36.16 -12.27
CA GLN A 309 -21.85 -35.36 -13.47
C GLN A 309 -22.11 -33.87 -13.20
N GLU A 310 -22.24 -33.47 -11.94
CA GLU A 310 -22.42 -32.07 -11.54
C GLU A 310 -21.06 -31.39 -11.33
N GLY A 311 -21.01 -30.07 -11.53
CA GLY A 311 -19.83 -29.26 -11.28
C GLY A 311 -19.32 -28.46 -12.47
N VAL A 312 -18.14 -27.88 -12.27
CA VAL A 312 -17.44 -27.02 -13.23
C VAL A 312 -16.21 -27.74 -13.72
N LEU A 313 -16.05 -27.87 -15.03
CA LEU A 313 -14.84 -28.33 -15.67
C LEU A 313 -13.95 -27.12 -15.97
N ALA A 314 -12.81 -27.03 -15.28
CA ALA A 314 -11.81 -25.99 -15.47
C ALA A 314 -10.75 -26.44 -16.49
N LEU A 315 -10.60 -25.65 -17.55
CA LEU A 315 -9.62 -25.85 -18.61
C LEU A 315 -8.47 -24.85 -18.45
N GLY A 316 -7.25 -25.35 -18.25
CA GLY A 316 -6.06 -24.51 -18.14
C GLY A 316 -5.68 -23.80 -19.44
N GLU A 317 -4.77 -22.83 -19.36
CA GLU A 317 -4.34 -21.95 -20.45
C GLU A 317 -3.94 -22.71 -21.73
N HIS A 318 -3.13 -23.76 -21.60
CA HIS A 318 -2.72 -24.59 -22.74
C HIS A 318 -3.89 -25.26 -23.45
N GLY A 319 -4.87 -25.74 -22.67
CA GLY A 319 -6.09 -26.35 -23.19
C GLY A 319 -6.94 -25.34 -23.95
N THR A 320 -7.14 -24.16 -23.36
CA THR A 320 -7.89 -23.05 -23.95
C THR A 320 -7.24 -22.58 -25.25
N ALA A 321 -5.94 -22.31 -25.24
CA ALA A 321 -5.18 -21.87 -26.41
C ALA A 321 -5.24 -22.89 -27.55
N ALA A 322 -5.06 -24.17 -27.25
CA ALA A 322 -5.15 -25.22 -28.27
C ALA A 322 -6.55 -25.28 -28.90
N LEU A 323 -7.62 -25.22 -28.12
CA LEU A 323 -8.99 -25.20 -28.66
C LEU A 323 -9.27 -23.93 -29.48
N ALA A 324 -8.82 -22.76 -29.01
CA ALA A 324 -8.99 -21.48 -29.71
C ALA A 324 -8.31 -21.46 -31.09
N THR A 325 -7.10 -22.05 -31.21
CA THR A 325 -6.40 -22.11 -32.51
C THR A 325 -7.13 -22.92 -33.58
N MET A 326 -8.00 -23.86 -33.20
CA MET A 326 -8.82 -24.61 -34.17
C MET A 326 -9.96 -23.77 -34.78
N ASP A 327 -10.46 -22.77 -34.06
CA ASP A 327 -11.60 -21.97 -34.52
C ASP A 327 -11.20 -20.94 -35.61
N HIS A 328 -9.93 -20.51 -35.64
CA HIS A 328 -9.38 -19.53 -36.59
C HIS A 328 -8.94 -20.09 -37.96
N VAL A 329 -9.27 -21.33 -38.32
CA VAL A 329 -8.97 -21.86 -39.66
C VAL A 329 -9.90 -21.22 -40.71
N PRO A 330 -9.38 -20.55 -41.76
CA PRO A 330 -10.18 -19.89 -42.80
C PRO A 330 -11.20 -20.84 -43.47
N VAL A 331 -12.37 -20.29 -43.77
CA VAL A 331 -13.52 -21.02 -44.32
C VAL A 331 -13.18 -21.73 -45.64
N GLU A 332 -12.24 -21.22 -46.45
CA GLU A 332 -11.82 -21.88 -47.69
C GLU A 332 -11.06 -23.19 -47.45
N ARG A 333 -10.33 -23.34 -46.33
CA ARG A 333 -9.66 -24.59 -45.95
C ARG A 333 -10.60 -25.57 -45.23
N ARG A 334 -11.71 -25.12 -44.65
CA ARG A 334 -12.74 -26.00 -44.02
C ARG A 334 -13.38 -26.97 -45.01
N LYS A 335 -13.63 -26.53 -46.25
CA LYS A 335 -14.32 -27.33 -47.27
C LYS A 335 -13.47 -28.43 -47.91
N ARG A 336 -12.13 -28.32 -47.89
CA ARG A 336 -11.26 -29.21 -48.67
C ARG A 336 -10.79 -30.47 -47.92
N HIS A 337 -10.89 -30.51 -46.59
CA HIS A 337 -10.33 -31.59 -45.76
C HIS A 337 -11.25 -32.17 -44.68
N GLY A 338 -12.56 -31.91 -44.70
CA GLY A 338 -13.46 -32.43 -43.65
C GLY A 338 -12.97 -32.05 -42.26
N ALA A 339 -12.60 -30.77 -42.08
CA ALA A 339 -11.99 -30.30 -40.84
C ALA A 339 -12.92 -30.58 -39.64
N PRO A 340 -12.38 -30.99 -38.47
CA PRO A 340 -13.19 -31.39 -37.33
C PRO A 340 -14.08 -30.22 -36.93
N HIS A 341 -15.36 -30.51 -36.69
CA HIS A 341 -16.32 -29.53 -36.18
C HIS A 341 -15.69 -28.73 -35.04
N ALA A 342 -15.92 -27.41 -35.05
CA ALA A 342 -15.62 -26.49 -33.95
C ALA A 342 -15.91 -27.17 -32.61
N TRP A 343 -15.13 -26.87 -31.58
CA TRP A 343 -15.41 -27.43 -30.26
C TRP A 343 -16.81 -27.02 -29.83
N ASP A 344 -17.66 -28.01 -29.55
CA ASP A 344 -19.02 -27.79 -29.08
C ASP A 344 -19.05 -28.01 -27.56
N PRO A 345 -19.37 -27.00 -26.74
CA PRO A 345 -19.50 -27.18 -25.30
C PRO A 345 -20.56 -28.22 -24.89
N ALA A 346 -21.53 -28.55 -25.75
CA ALA A 346 -22.58 -29.52 -25.43
C ALA A 346 -22.03 -30.94 -25.17
N MET A 347 -20.85 -31.29 -25.68
CA MET A 347 -20.27 -32.63 -25.47
C MET A 347 -19.74 -32.90 -24.05
N ILE A 348 -19.73 -31.89 -23.18
CA ILE A 348 -19.41 -32.04 -21.74
C ILE A 348 -20.63 -31.86 -20.83
N PHE A 349 -21.84 -31.68 -21.40
CA PHE A 349 -23.08 -31.59 -20.64
C PHE A 349 -23.27 -32.81 -19.71
N PRO A 350 -23.70 -32.62 -18.45
CA PRO A 350 -24.23 -31.40 -17.83
C PRO A 350 -23.21 -30.51 -17.10
N LEU A 351 -21.90 -30.72 -17.30
CA LEU A 351 -20.87 -29.90 -16.65
C LEU A 351 -20.89 -28.46 -17.18
N ARG A 352 -20.65 -27.49 -16.28
CA ARG A 352 -20.34 -26.11 -16.64
C ARG A 352 -18.87 -26.01 -17.06
N LEU A 353 -18.52 -25.07 -17.94
CA LEU A 353 -17.14 -24.88 -18.40
C LEU A 353 -16.56 -23.60 -17.82
N SER A 354 -15.37 -23.68 -17.24
CA SER A 354 -14.51 -22.54 -16.91
C SER A 354 -13.25 -22.62 -17.75
N ILE A 355 -12.84 -21.51 -18.35
CA ILE A 355 -11.65 -21.43 -19.21
C ILE A 355 -10.65 -20.45 -18.62
N THR A 356 -9.38 -20.86 -18.54
CA THR A 356 -8.29 -19.95 -18.20
C THR A 356 -7.82 -19.24 -19.46
N LEU A 357 -7.83 -17.91 -19.42
CA LEU A 357 -7.29 -17.02 -20.44
C LEU A 357 -6.06 -16.30 -19.89
N SER A 358 -5.16 -15.92 -20.79
CA SER A 358 -3.93 -15.21 -20.48
C SER A 358 -3.90 -13.88 -21.22
N PRO A 359 -3.47 -12.79 -20.58
CA PRO A 359 -3.30 -11.49 -21.23
C PRO A 359 -2.10 -11.45 -22.19
N TYR A 360 -1.37 -12.57 -22.31
CA TYR A 360 -0.22 -12.72 -23.18
C TYR A 360 -0.59 -13.50 -24.44
N ALA A 361 -0.09 -13.06 -25.59
CA ALA A 361 -0.20 -13.79 -26.84
C ALA A 361 1.19 -14.19 -27.36
N SER A 362 1.29 -15.41 -27.90
CA SER A 362 2.47 -15.86 -28.65
C SER A 362 2.60 -15.08 -29.96
N ILE A 363 3.83 -14.73 -30.36
CA ILE A 363 4.08 -14.16 -31.70
C ILE A 363 3.62 -15.05 -32.85
N ALA A 364 3.52 -16.36 -32.61
CA ALA A 364 3.07 -17.33 -33.61
C ALA A 364 1.55 -17.47 -33.63
N ALA A 365 0.83 -16.81 -32.71
CA ALA A 365 -0.62 -16.86 -32.66
C ALA A 365 -1.21 -16.17 -33.91
N PRO A 366 -2.16 -16.80 -34.61
CA PRO A 366 -2.83 -16.19 -35.77
C PRO A 366 -3.47 -14.84 -35.45
N LEU A 367 -4.00 -14.67 -34.23
CA LEU A 367 -4.58 -13.41 -33.75
C LEU A 367 -3.53 -12.29 -33.68
N PHE A 368 -2.33 -12.57 -33.14
CA PHE A 368 -1.24 -11.60 -33.07
C PHE A 368 -0.80 -11.16 -34.48
N LEU A 369 -0.59 -12.13 -35.38
CA LEU A 369 -0.19 -11.85 -36.77
C LEU A 369 -1.25 -11.08 -37.54
N HIS A 370 -2.54 -11.34 -37.30
CA HIS A 370 -3.64 -10.62 -37.94
C HIS A 370 -3.71 -9.16 -37.47
N LEU A 371 -3.66 -8.92 -36.15
CA LEU A 371 -3.70 -7.57 -35.59
C LEU A 371 -2.47 -6.75 -36.01
N LEU A 372 -1.30 -7.38 -36.12
CA LEU A 372 -0.08 -6.71 -36.58
C LEU A 372 -0.15 -6.35 -38.07
N ARG A 373 -0.76 -7.21 -38.90
CA ARG A 373 -0.97 -6.94 -40.33
C ARG A 373 -1.99 -5.83 -40.56
N ASP A 374 -3.02 -5.76 -39.72
CA ASP A 374 -4.11 -4.81 -39.86
C ASP A 374 -3.74 -3.42 -39.29
N GLY A 375 -2.51 -3.23 -38.81
CA GLY A 375 -2.02 -1.95 -38.29
C GLY A 375 -2.50 -1.63 -36.88
N GLU A 376 -3.12 -2.59 -36.20
CA GLU A 376 -3.72 -2.46 -34.87
C GLU A 376 -2.65 -2.66 -33.76
N ILE A 377 -1.58 -1.86 -33.84
CA ILE A 377 -0.42 -1.95 -32.95
C ILE A 377 -0.75 -1.38 -31.56
N GLY A 378 -1.76 -0.51 -31.46
CA GLY A 378 -2.23 0.11 -30.21
C GLY A 378 -2.79 -0.87 -29.17
N TYR A 379 -3.06 -2.13 -29.55
CA TYR A 379 -3.51 -3.17 -28.62
C TYR A 379 -2.37 -3.79 -27.80
N TRP A 380 -1.11 -3.58 -28.20
CA TRP A 380 0.07 -4.24 -27.61
C TRP A 380 0.91 -3.28 -26.79
N LEU A 381 1.39 -3.74 -25.63
CA LEU A 381 2.38 -3.00 -24.85
C LEU A 381 3.64 -2.80 -25.69
N SER A 382 4.00 -1.54 -25.93
CA SER A 382 5.19 -1.15 -26.69
C SER A 382 6.24 -0.58 -25.77
N LEU A 383 7.51 -0.90 -26.06
CA LEU A 383 8.64 -0.22 -25.44
C LEU A 383 8.73 1.18 -26.05
N GLN A 384 8.81 2.22 -25.21
CA GLN A 384 9.30 3.52 -25.68
C GLN A 384 10.70 3.31 -26.27
N PRO A 385 10.99 3.77 -27.50
CA PRO A 385 12.29 3.55 -28.12
C PRO A 385 13.35 4.31 -27.31
N ARG A 386 14.00 3.62 -26.37
CA ARG A 386 15.30 4.05 -25.84
C ARG A 386 16.32 3.77 -26.94
N TYR A 387 17.07 4.80 -27.31
CA TYR A 387 18.24 4.66 -28.18
C TYR A 387 19.12 3.49 -27.68
N GLY A 388 19.21 2.42 -28.47
CA GLY A 388 20.34 1.48 -28.44
C GLY A 388 20.38 0.39 -27.36
N GLY A 389 19.29 -0.32 -27.05
CA GLY A 389 19.41 -1.52 -26.21
C GLY A 389 18.29 -2.56 -26.38
N CYS A 390 18.59 -3.68 -27.04
CA CYS A 390 17.71 -4.87 -27.03
C CYS A 390 18.02 -5.72 -25.80
N SER A 391 17.13 -5.73 -24.82
CA SER A 391 17.11 -6.76 -23.77
C SER A 391 16.15 -7.88 -24.16
N VAL A 392 16.70 -9.05 -24.44
CA VAL A 392 15.97 -10.28 -24.80
C VAL A 392 15.64 -11.05 -23.53
N TRP A 393 14.37 -11.35 -23.29
CA TRP A 393 13.94 -12.38 -22.34
C TRP A 393 13.41 -13.60 -23.10
N TYR A 394 14.03 -14.76 -22.88
CA TYR A 394 13.55 -16.09 -23.30
C TYR A 394 13.04 -16.86 -22.06
N PRO A 395 12.11 -17.82 -22.20
CA PRO A 395 11.74 -18.45 -23.46
C PRO A 395 10.37 -18.05 -24.02
N ALA A 396 10.38 -17.79 -25.33
CA ALA A 396 9.30 -17.35 -26.23
C ALA A 396 8.94 -15.85 -26.14
N PRO A 397 9.02 -15.09 -27.25
CA PRO A 397 8.57 -13.71 -27.26
C PRO A 397 7.04 -13.71 -27.14
N LEU A 398 6.57 -13.29 -25.97
CA LEU A 398 5.17 -13.09 -25.64
C LEU A 398 4.92 -11.58 -25.62
N PHE A 399 3.79 -11.14 -26.19
CA PHE A 399 3.35 -9.76 -26.12
C PHE A 399 2.12 -9.65 -25.20
N CYS A 400 2.03 -8.57 -24.45
CA CYS A 400 0.94 -8.30 -23.51
C CYS A 400 -0.06 -7.32 -24.13
N PHE A 401 -1.34 -7.53 -23.89
CA PHE A 401 -2.38 -6.56 -24.24
C PHE A 401 -2.36 -5.33 -23.30
N ILE A 402 -2.72 -4.16 -23.84
CA ILE A 402 -2.98 -2.94 -23.06
C ILE A 402 -4.46 -2.94 -22.65
N PHE A 403 -4.75 -3.24 -21.38
CA PHE A 403 -6.13 -3.21 -20.86
C PHE A 403 -6.61 -1.83 -20.40
N ASN A 404 -5.74 -0.82 -20.41
CA ASN A 404 -6.09 0.54 -20.01
C ASN A 404 -6.75 1.36 -21.15
N ASP A 405 -6.82 0.82 -22.37
CA ASP A 405 -7.39 1.49 -23.53
C ASP A 405 -8.82 0.97 -23.86
N PRO A 406 -9.82 1.87 -24.00
CA PRO A 406 -11.20 1.50 -24.27
C PRO A 406 -11.47 0.63 -25.53
N PRO A 407 -10.72 0.72 -26.64
CA PRO A 407 -10.93 -0.18 -27.78
C PRO A 407 -10.52 -1.64 -27.51
N VAL A 408 -9.65 -1.91 -26.53
CA VAL A 408 -9.25 -3.28 -26.16
C VAL A 408 -10.35 -3.95 -25.33
N CYS A 409 -10.89 -3.22 -24.36
CA CYS A 409 -11.99 -3.66 -23.50
C CYS A 409 -13.37 -3.72 -24.19
N SER A 410 -13.53 -3.23 -25.43
CA SER A 410 -14.80 -3.31 -26.18
C SER A 410 -14.79 -4.34 -27.31
N SER A 411 -13.67 -5.03 -27.52
CA SER A 411 -13.56 -6.06 -28.55
C SER A 411 -14.44 -7.27 -28.23
N THR A 412 -15.34 -7.61 -29.15
CA THR A 412 -16.16 -8.82 -29.07
C THR A 412 -15.37 -9.97 -29.70
N GLY A 413 -14.99 -10.93 -28.87
CA GLY A 413 -14.29 -12.13 -29.30
C GLY A 413 -15.26 -13.29 -29.51
N ASN A 414 -15.12 -14.02 -30.62
CA ASN A 414 -15.84 -15.27 -30.83
C ASN A 414 -14.89 -16.42 -30.46
N LEU A 415 -14.98 -16.88 -29.21
CA LEU A 415 -14.24 -18.03 -28.72
C LEU A 415 -15.25 -19.17 -28.57
N VAL A 416 -15.03 -20.31 -29.22
CA VAL A 416 -15.85 -21.51 -29.00
C VAL A 416 -17.33 -21.30 -29.37
N GLY A 417 -17.60 -20.56 -30.44
CA GLY A 417 -18.96 -20.35 -30.96
C GLY A 417 -19.88 -19.51 -30.07
N LYS A 418 -19.32 -18.79 -29.07
CA LYS A 418 -20.03 -17.79 -28.27
C LYS A 418 -19.33 -16.44 -28.41
N ASN A 419 -20.13 -15.39 -28.60
CA ASN A 419 -19.66 -14.02 -28.52
C ASN A 419 -19.43 -13.67 -27.06
N PHE A 420 -18.22 -13.25 -26.71
CA PHE A 420 -17.89 -12.71 -25.40
C PHE A 420 -17.55 -11.23 -25.52
N SER A 421 -18.06 -10.45 -24.58
CA SER A 421 -17.64 -9.06 -24.35
C SER A 421 -16.67 -9.05 -23.19
N LEU A 422 -15.45 -8.56 -23.40
CA LEU A 422 -14.46 -8.37 -22.33
C LEU A 422 -14.88 -7.19 -21.44
N LEU A 423 -15.74 -7.42 -20.45
CA LEU A 423 -15.90 -6.45 -19.36
C LEU A 423 -14.59 -6.44 -18.56
N CYS A 424 -13.81 -5.36 -18.71
CA CYS A 424 -12.61 -5.11 -17.92
C CYS A 424 -12.99 -4.77 -16.47
N THR A 425 -13.34 -5.80 -15.70
CA THR A 425 -13.38 -5.76 -14.24
C THR A 425 -12.44 -6.82 -13.72
N ALA A 426 -11.26 -6.41 -13.27
CA ALA A 426 -10.35 -7.29 -12.54
C ALA A 426 -10.92 -7.51 -11.13
N SER A 427 -11.65 -8.60 -10.93
CA SER A 427 -11.98 -9.12 -9.60
C SER A 427 -11.24 -10.44 -9.41
N MET A 428 -10.29 -10.44 -8.48
CA MET A 428 -9.51 -11.60 -8.09
C MET A 428 -10.25 -12.30 -6.95
N GLU A 429 -10.83 -13.48 -7.19
CA GLU A 429 -11.33 -14.36 -6.13
C GLU A 429 -10.35 -15.50 -5.91
N VAL A 430 -9.92 -15.70 -4.68
CA VAL A 430 -9.03 -16.79 -4.28
C VAL A 430 -9.74 -17.73 -3.32
N VAL A 431 -9.77 -19.01 -3.69
CA VAL A 431 -10.07 -20.12 -2.79
C VAL A 431 -8.79 -20.42 -2.00
N VAL A 432 -8.87 -20.35 -0.67
CA VAL A 432 -7.75 -20.63 0.24
C VAL A 432 -7.28 -22.09 0.09
N PRO A 433 -6.01 -22.37 -0.26
CA PRO A 433 -5.51 -23.74 -0.29
C PRO A 433 -5.30 -24.27 1.13
N SER A 434 -5.56 -25.56 1.31
CA SER A 434 -5.33 -26.30 2.56
C SER A 434 -3.82 -26.38 2.90
N PRO A 435 -3.43 -26.47 4.18
CA PRO A 435 -2.04 -26.32 4.65
C PRO A 435 -1.05 -27.45 4.26
N LEU A 436 -1.40 -28.33 3.31
CA LEU A 436 -0.63 -29.53 2.96
C LEU A 436 -0.23 -29.63 1.47
N GLN A 437 -0.39 -28.57 0.65
CA GLN A 437 0.02 -28.58 -0.76
C GLN A 437 1.22 -27.65 -1.04
N PRO A 438 2.18 -28.07 -1.90
CA PRO A 438 3.28 -27.21 -2.33
C PRO A 438 2.76 -26.00 -3.15
N CYS A 439 3.38 -24.83 -2.95
CA CYS A 439 3.08 -23.53 -3.57
C CYS A 439 2.95 -23.65 -5.12
N ILE A 440 1.74 -23.89 -5.64
CA ILE A 440 1.39 -23.76 -7.06
C ILE A 440 0.27 -22.72 -7.16
N PRO A 441 0.54 -21.49 -7.62
CA PRO A 441 -0.52 -20.51 -7.85
C PRO A 441 -1.33 -20.90 -9.09
N HIS A 442 -2.64 -21.13 -8.92
CA HIS A 442 -3.59 -21.27 -10.02
C HIS A 442 -4.36 -19.96 -10.20
N PHE A 443 -4.24 -19.34 -11.37
CA PHE A 443 -5.04 -18.17 -11.74
C PHE A 443 -6.37 -18.63 -12.34
N PHE A 444 -7.48 -18.26 -11.68
CA PHE A 444 -8.83 -18.50 -12.18
C PHE A 444 -9.43 -17.19 -12.68
N TRP A 445 -9.79 -17.16 -13.96
CA TRP A 445 -10.70 -16.17 -14.52
C TRP A 445 -12.02 -16.89 -14.76
N MET A 446 -13.12 -16.40 -14.18
CA MET A 446 -14.43 -17.02 -14.31
C MET A 446 -15.46 -15.95 -14.65
N PHE A 447 -16.12 -16.11 -15.81
CA PHE A 447 -17.20 -15.25 -16.30
C PHE A 447 -18.55 -15.93 -16.10
#